data_AF-A0A3M4SDQ3-F1
#
_entry.id   AF-A0A3M4SDQ3-F1
#
_cell.length_a   1.000
_cell.length_b   1.000
_cell.length_c   1.000
_cell.angle_alpha   90.00
_cell.angle_beta   90.00
_cell.angle_gamma   90.00
#
_symmetry.space_group_name_H-M   'P 1'
#
loop_
_entity.id
_entity.type
_entity.pdbx_description
1 polymer ?
#
loop_
_entity_poly.entity_id
_entity_poly.type
_entity_poly.pdbx_seq_one_letter_code
_entity_poly.pdbx_strand_id
1 'polypeptide(L)' 'GDCIMSTHFWGEGNVGSPPEYREFPNGNDEPRRLLRLNVYFDNPIPRKDGEFEDRGGFWAPVELWHRDAEHWK' A
#
# COMPACT_ATOMS: atom_id res chain seq x y z
N GLY A 1 11.64 -6.25 -26.49
CA GLY A 1 10.27 -6.10 -25.98
C GLY A 1 10.31 -6.54 -24.55
N ASP A 2 10.46 -5.60 -23.63
CA ASP A 2 10.49 -5.92 -22.20
C ASP A 2 9.04 -6.09 -21.72
N CYS A 3 8.67 -7.32 -21.38
CA CYS A 3 7.51 -7.54 -20.53
C CYS A 3 7.88 -7.02 -19.15
N ILE A 4 7.39 -5.83 -18.79
CA ILE A 4 7.33 -5.39 -17.40
C ILE A 4 6.55 -6.42 -16.59
N MET A 5 7.26 -7.27 -15.85
CA MET A 5 6.66 -8.28 -14.99
C MET A 5 6.25 -7.59 -13.68
N SER A 6 5.03 -7.08 -13.64
CA SER A 6 4.40 -6.68 -12.38
C SER A 6 3.89 -7.92 -11.66
N THR A 7 4.17 -8.03 -10.36
CA THR A 7 3.51 -8.99 -9.49
C THR A 7 2.28 -8.32 -8.91
N HIS A 8 1.10 -8.92 -9.10
CA HIS A 8 -0.11 -8.45 -8.46
C HIS A 8 -0.23 -9.06 -7.06
N PHE A 9 -0.46 -8.20 -6.06
CA PHE A 9 -0.71 -8.59 -4.68
C PHE A 9 -1.96 -7.87 -4.17
N TRP A 10 -2.77 -8.58 -3.40
CA TRP A 10 -3.93 -8.04 -2.70
C TRP A 10 -3.89 -8.56 -1.26
N GLY A 11 -4.13 -7.66 -0.30
CA GLY A 11 -4.19 -7.99 1.10
C GLY A 11 -4.93 -6.89 1.88
N GLU A 12 -5.50 -7.28 3.00
CA GLU A 12 -6.11 -6.37 3.98
C GLU A 12 -5.18 -6.27 5.18
N GLY A 13 -5.20 -5.12 5.86
CA GLY A 13 -4.26 -4.87 6.93
C GLY A 13 -4.46 -3.55 7.65
N ASN A 14 -3.72 -3.40 8.76
CA ASN A 14 -3.77 -2.22 9.61
C ASN A 14 -2.71 -1.20 9.20
N VAL A 15 -3.08 0.08 9.15
CA VAL A 15 -2.14 1.18 8.93
C VAL A 15 -1.38 1.46 10.23
N GLY A 16 -0.07 1.26 10.23
CA GLY A 16 0.77 1.36 11.43
C GLY A 16 1.30 2.77 11.73
N SER A 17 1.19 3.69 10.78
CA SER A 17 1.65 5.08 10.93
C SER A 17 0.71 6.04 10.20
N PRO A 18 0.56 7.29 10.67
CA PRO A 18 -0.14 8.32 9.91
C PRO A 18 0.37 8.40 8.46
N PRO A 19 -0.50 8.67 7.47
CA PRO A 19 -0.07 8.80 6.09
C PRO A 19 0.97 9.89 5.89
N GLU A 20 2.02 9.60 5.14
CA GLU A 20 3.03 10.59 4.75
C GLU A 20 2.70 11.15 3.37
N TYR A 21 2.30 12.42 3.33
CA TYR A 21 2.07 13.15 2.08
C TYR A 21 3.37 13.84 1.61
N ARG A 22 3.75 13.62 0.35
CA ARG A 22 4.89 14.29 -0.29
C ARG A 22 4.49 14.87 -1.63
N GLU A 23 4.95 16.09 -1.89
CA GLU A 23 4.75 16.78 -3.15
C GLU A 23 6.10 17.01 -3.84
N PHE A 24 6.14 16.71 -5.13
CA PHE A 24 7.32 16.86 -5.96
C PHE A 24 7.04 17.83 -7.11
N PRO A 25 7.90 18.86 -7.32
CA PRO A 25 7.73 19.78 -8.43
C PRO A 25 7.86 19.03 -9.77
N ASN A 26 7.01 19.40 -10.74
CA ASN A 26 6.92 18.74 -12.04
C ASN A 26 7.07 19.76 -13.19
N GLY A 27 8.12 20.59 -13.14
CA GLY A 27 8.35 21.63 -14.14
C GLY A 27 7.21 22.64 -14.22
N ASN A 28 6.63 22.81 -15.42
CA ASN A 28 5.47 23.68 -15.66
C ASN A 28 4.11 22.96 -15.49
N ASP A 29 4.13 21.65 -15.22
CA ASP A 29 2.93 20.84 -15.04
C ASP A 29 2.52 20.76 -13.56
N GLU A 30 1.34 20.19 -13.31
CA GLU A 30 0.84 19.97 -11.96
C GLU A 30 1.85 19.11 -11.14
N PRO A 31 2.12 19.48 -9.87
CA PRO A 31 3.02 18.72 -9.00
C PRO A 31 2.60 17.26 -8.87
N ARG A 32 3.59 16.36 -8.79
CA ARG A 32 3.33 14.95 -8.53
C ARG A 32 3.17 14.76 -7.03
N ARG A 33 2.07 14.12 -6.63
CA ARG A 33 1.75 13.88 -5.23
C ARG A 33 1.88 12.38 -4.92
N LEU A 34 2.46 12.07 -3.77
CA LEU A 34 2.69 10.73 -3.26
C LEU A 34 2.09 10.64 -1.86
N LEU A 35 1.25 9.63 -1.64
CA LEU A 35 0.85 9.18 -0.32
C LEU A 35 1.61 7.90 0.01
N ARG A 36 2.35 7.90 1.11
CA ARG A 36 3.03 6.71 1.62
C ARG A 36 2.35 6.22 2.90
N LEU A 37 2.02 4.94 2.92
CA LEU A 37 1.42 4.24 4.04
C LEU A 37 2.35 3.09 4.46
N ASN A 38 2.36 2.73 5.74
CA ASN A 38 2.93 1.46 6.19
C ASN A 38 1.78 0.58 6.67
N VAL A 39 1.57 -0.54 6.00
CA VAL A 39 0.45 -1.45 6.26
C VAL A 39 0.99 -2.78 6.79
N TYR A 40 0.42 -3.26 7.88
CA TYR A 40 0.59 -4.63 8.33
C TYR A 40 -0.45 -5.50 7.66
N PHE A 41 -0.03 -6.28 6.66
CA PHE A 41 -0.91 -7.20 5.95
C PHE A 41 -1.07 -8.50 6.73
N ASP A 42 -2.32 -8.82 7.10
CA ASP A 42 -2.63 -10.04 7.83
C ASP A 42 -2.51 -11.27 6.90
N ASN A 43 -2.10 -12.41 7.45
CA ASN A 43 -1.98 -13.67 6.71
C ASN A 43 -2.81 -14.78 7.37
N PRO A 44 -4.16 -14.67 7.37
CA PRO A 44 -5.02 -15.68 7.94
C PRO A 44 -5.06 -16.91 7.01
N ILE A 45 -4.65 -18.08 7.52
CA ILE A 45 -4.75 -19.34 6.78
C ILE A 45 -5.97 -20.11 7.28
N PRO A 46 -6.93 -20.45 6.41
CA PRO A 46 -8.08 -21.23 6.79
C PRO A 46 -7.65 -22.66 7.17
N ARG A 47 -8.03 -23.09 8.37
CA ARG A 47 -7.88 -24.47 8.85
C ARG A 47 -9.06 -25.33 8.40
N LYS A 48 -8.86 -26.65 8.45
CA LYS A 48 -9.83 -27.65 7.98
C LYS A 48 -11.14 -27.69 8.80
N ASP A 49 -11.13 -27.11 9.98
CA ASP A 49 -12.24 -26.98 10.93
C ASP A 49 -13.04 -25.66 10.76
N GLY A 50 -12.62 -24.79 9.84
CA GLY A 50 -13.26 -23.50 9.59
C GLY A 50 -12.72 -22.36 10.46
N GLU A 51 -11.73 -22.62 11.32
CA GLU A 51 -11.01 -21.56 12.04
C GLU A 51 -9.91 -20.95 11.17
N PHE A 52 -9.53 -19.70 11.45
CA PHE A 52 -8.42 -19.03 10.78
C PHE A 52 -7.22 -19.00 11.72
N GLU A 53 -6.09 -19.52 11.25
CA GLU A 53 -4.82 -19.43 11.96
C GLU A 53 -4.03 -18.24 11.42
N ASP A 54 -3.72 -17.28 12.29
CA ASP A 54 -2.77 -16.22 11.96
C ASP A 54 -1.36 -16.80 11.97
N ARG A 55 -0.72 -16.85 10.80
CA ARG A 55 0.68 -17.30 10.67
C ARG A 55 1.68 -16.16 10.77
N GLY A 56 1.25 -14.99 11.20
CA GLY A 56 2.02 -13.77 11.17
C GLY A 56 1.87 -13.10 9.82
N GLY A 57 1.35 -11.88 9.86
CA GLY A 57 1.38 -10.93 8.78
C GLY A 57 2.76 -10.30 8.58
N PHE A 58 2.85 -9.40 7.61
CA PHE A 58 4.08 -8.65 7.33
C PHE A 58 3.81 -7.15 7.18
N TRP A 59 4.78 -6.35 7.62
CA TRP A 59 4.78 -4.91 7.36
C TRP A 59 5.29 -4.64 5.94
N ALA A 60 4.55 -3.83 5.18
CA ALA A 60 5.03 -3.34 3.90
C ALA A 60 4.63 -1.88 3.65
N PRO A 61 5.51 -1.11 2.99
CA PRO A 61 5.17 0.23 2.53
C PRO A 61 4.25 0.14 1.30
N VAL A 62 3.21 0.97 1.29
CA VAL A 62 2.32 1.16 0.14
C VAL A 62 2.49 2.60 -0.36
N GLU A 63 2.79 2.73 -1.64
CA GLU A 63 2.96 4.02 -2.31
C GLU A 63 1.82 4.25 -3.31
N LEU A 64 1.03 5.29 -3.08
CA LEU A 64 -0.02 5.72 -3.97
C LEU A 64 0.36 7.05 -4.62
N TRP A 65 0.63 7.00 -5.92
CA TRP A 65 0.83 8.18 -6.76
C TRP A 65 -0.50 8.63 -7.33
N HIS A 66 -1.09 9.68 -6.78
CA HIS A 66 -2.39 10.15 -7.23
C HIS A 66 -2.52 11.67 -7.07
N ARG A 67 -3.22 12.32 -8.01
CA ARG A 67 -3.45 13.79 -7.96
C ARG A 67 -4.30 14.21 -6.76
N ASP A 68 -5.22 13.35 -6.33
CA ASP A 68 -6.08 13.61 -5.15
C ASP A 68 -5.51 13.04 -3.84
N ALA A 69 -4.22 12.68 -3.81
CA ALA A 69 -3.56 12.21 -2.58
C ALA A 69 -3.67 13.22 -1.42
N GLU A 70 -3.92 14.50 -1.71
CA GLU A 70 -4.10 15.55 -0.71
C GLU A 70 -5.35 15.37 0.17
N HIS A 71 -6.40 14.68 -0.33
CA HIS A 71 -7.62 14.43 0.47
C HIS A 71 -7.40 13.51 1.68
N TRP A 72 -6.22 12.88 1.78
CA TRP A 72 -5.86 11.91 2.83
C TRP A 72 -4.89 12.47 3.87
N LYS A 73 -4.77 13.80 3.96
CA LYS A 73 -4.10 14.52 5.06
C LYS A 73 -4.79 14.30 6.41
#